data_AF-Q0ZBD0-F1
#
_entry.id   AF-Q0ZBD0-F1
#
_cell.length_a   1.000
_cell.length_b   1.000
_cell.length_c   1.000
_cell.angle_alpha   90.00
_cell.angle_beta   90.00
_cell.angle_gamma   90.00
#
_symmetry.space_group_name_H-M   'P 1'
#
loop_
_entity.id
_entity.type
_entity.pdbx_description
1 polymer ?
#
loop_
_entity_poly.entity_id
_entity_poly.type
_entity_poly.pdbx_seq_one_letter_code
_entity_poly.pdbx_strand_id
1 'polypeptide(L)' 'QAEYIRFNSTVGKFVGYTELGVKNAEAWNKGPELAVELGELERYCKLNAPIDYSAILDKT' A
#
# COMPACT_ATOMS: atom_id res chain seq x y z
N GLN A 1 -0.05 -9.42 18.26
CA GLN A 1 -0.12 -7.96 18.14
C GLN A 1 -1.26 -7.61 17.18
N ALA A 2 -2.12 -6.66 17.51
CA ALA A 2 -3.19 -6.21 16.62
C ALA A 2 -2.64 -5.13 15.67
N GLU A 3 -2.98 -5.22 14.38
CA GLU A 3 -2.68 -4.19 13.41
C GLU A 3 -3.64 -3.01 13.59
N TYR A 4 -3.12 -1.78 13.54
CA TYR A 4 -3.94 -0.58 13.71
C TYR A 4 -4.38 -0.01 12.37
N ILE A 5 -3.46 0.14 11.43
CA ILE A 5 -3.69 0.82 10.15
C ILE A 5 -2.77 0.21 9.07
N ARG A 6 -3.25 0.13 7.82
CA ARG A 6 -2.48 -0.32 6.65
C ARG A 6 -2.90 0.42 5.39
N PHE A 7 -1.96 0.78 4.52
CA PHE A 7 -2.27 1.13 3.14
C PHE A 7 -2.65 -0.12 2.33
N ASN A 8 -3.87 -0.18 1.82
CA ASN A 8 -4.32 -1.27 0.97
C ASN A 8 -4.24 -0.85 -0.50
N SER A 9 -3.28 -1.41 -1.24
CA SER A 9 -3.03 -1.08 -2.65
C SER A 9 -4.18 -1.44 -3.60
N THR A 10 -5.03 -2.41 -3.23
CA THR A 10 -6.23 -2.77 -4.04
C THR A 10 -7.33 -1.73 -3.88
N VAL A 11 -7.50 -1.20 -2.66
CA VAL A 11 -8.47 -0.12 -2.40
C VAL A 11 -7.88 1.26 -2.76
N GLY A 12 -6.56 1.38 -2.75
CA GLY A 12 -5.81 2.61 -3.03
C GLY A 12 -5.81 3.61 -1.88
N LYS A 13 -5.97 3.15 -0.62
CA LYS A 13 -6.02 4.03 0.57
C LYS A 13 -5.68 3.32 1.87
N PHE A 14 -5.46 4.09 2.93
CA PHE A 14 -5.31 3.56 4.28
C PHE A 14 -6.63 3.01 4.83
N VAL A 15 -6.56 1.85 5.47
CA VAL A 15 -7.65 1.15 6.14
C VAL A 15 -7.25 0.95 7.60
N GLY A 16 -8.12 1.38 8.52
CA GLY A 16 -7.96 1.17 9.95
C GLY A 16 -8.68 -0.09 10.43
N TYR A 17 -8.07 -0.84 11.35
CA TYR A 17 -8.63 -2.09 11.90
C TYR A 17 -9.00 -1.99 13.39
N THR A 18 -8.72 -0.85 14.00
CA THR A 18 -9.15 -0.48 15.36
C THR A 18 -9.76 0.92 15.33
N GLU A 19 -10.48 1.34 16.36
CA GLU A 19 -11.06 2.70 16.41
C GLU A 19 -10.01 3.80 16.23
N LEU A 20 -8.84 3.64 16.87
CA LEU A 20 -7.71 4.55 16.70
C LEU A 20 -7.17 4.49 15.26
N GLY A 21 -7.07 3.29 14.70
CA GLY A 21 -6.65 3.07 13.32
C GLY A 21 -7.57 3.74 12.30
N VAL A 22 -8.89 3.68 12.50
CA VAL A 22 -9.88 4.30 11.61
C VAL A 22 -9.73 5.82 11.62
N LYS A 23 -9.61 6.44 12.80
CA LYS A 23 -9.39 7.89 12.92
C LYS A 23 -8.10 8.35 12.21
N ASN A 24 -7.02 7.59 12.36
CA ASN A 24 -5.76 7.88 11.67
C ASN A 24 -5.88 7.67 10.16
N ALA A 25 -6.56 6.62 9.72
CA ALA A 25 -6.77 6.35 8.30
C ALA A 25 -7.57 7.46 7.62
N GLU A 26 -8.61 7.99 8.27
CA GLU A 26 -9.38 9.14 7.77
C GLU A 26 -8.52 10.40 7.61
N ALA A 27 -7.61 10.64 8.55
CA ALA A 27 -6.68 11.77 8.49
C ALA A 27 -5.66 11.60 7.35
N TRP A 28 -4.98 10.46 7.29
CA TRP A 28 -3.93 10.20 6.29
C TRP A 28 -4.49 10.09 4.87
N ASN A 29 -5.72 9.60 4.71
CA ASN A 29 -6.39 9.58 3.41
C ASN A 29 -6.74 10.97 2.86
N LYS A 30 -6.70 12.02 3.70
CA LYS A 30 -6.87 13.42 3.30
C LYS A 30 -5.54 14.19 3.29
N GLY A 31 -4.45 13.55 3.71
CA GLY A 31 -3.12 14.13 3.85
C GLY A 31 -2.18 13.74 2.71
N PRO A 32 -0.94 14.27 2.74
CA PRO A 32 0.09 13.93 1.76
C PRO A 32 0.54 12.46 1.84
N GLU A 33 0.32 11.78 2.96
CA GLU A 33 0.70 10.38 3.18
C GLU A 33 0.09 9.46 2.12
N LEU A 34 -1.17 9.71 1.75
CA LEU A 34 -1.84 8.92 0.71
C LEU A 34 -1.15 9.07 -0.65
N ALA A 35 -0.75 10.29 -1.01
CA ALA A 35 -0.06 10.54 -2.27
C ALA A 35 1.33 9.90 -2.30
N VAL A 36 2.04 9.88 -1.17
CA VAL A 36 3.33 9.21 -1.02
C VAL A 36 3.18 7.69 -1.23
N GLU A 37 2.25 7.04 -0.53
CA GLU A 37 2.03 5.59 -0.68
C GLU A 37 1.56 5.19 -2.07
N LEU A 38 0.69 6.00 -2.71
CA LEU A 38 0.33 5.79 -4.11
C LEU A 38 1.55 5.94 -5.03
N GLY A 39 2.42 6.91 -4.77
CA GLY A 39 3.66 7.10 -5.51
C GLY A 39 4.62 5.91 -5.38
N GLU A 40 4.78 5.37 -4.16
CA GLU A 40 5.61 4.18 -3.92
C GLU A 40 5.00 2.92 -4.56
N LEU A 41 3.68 2.77 -4.54
CA LEU A 41 2.99 1.68 -5.24
C LEU A 41 3.30 1.69 -6.75
N GLU A 42 3.24 2.85 -7.39
CA GLU A 42 3.53 2.97 -8.83
C GLU A 42 5.03 2.81 -9.12
N ARG A 43 5.86 3.57 -8.42
CA ARG A 43 7.29 3.69 -8.75
C ARG A 43 8.09 2.45 -8.35
N TYR A 44 7.74 1.82 -7.24
CA TYR A 44 8.51 0.69 -6.71
C TYR A 44 7.79 -0.64 -6.96
N CYS A 45 6.60 -0.81 -6.39
CA CYS A 45 5.93 -2.11 -6.41
C CYS A 45 5.54 -2.55 -7.82
N LYS A 46 4.82 -1.70 -8.57
CA LYS A 46 4.36 -2.05 -9.92
C LYS A 46 5.49 -2.11 -10.95
N LEU A 47 6.55 -1.34 -10.75
CA LEU A 47 7.74 -1.40 -11.60
C LEU A 47 8.50 -2.72 -11.41
N ASN A 48 8.71 -3.15 -10.16
CA ASN A 48 9.54 -4.32 -9.86
C ASN A 48 8.77 -5.64 -9.95
N ALA A 49 7.48 -5.67 -9.59
CA ALA A 49 6.68 -6.89 -9.62
C ALA A 49 6.80 -7.69 -10.94
N PRO A 50 6.59 -7.12 -12.15
CA PRO A 50 6.72 -7.88 -13.39
C PRO A 50 8.14 -8.38 -13.64
N ILE A 51 9.17 -7.62 -13.25
CA ILE A 51 10.58 -8.03 -13.38
C ILE A 51 10.84 -9.27 -12.52
N ASP A 52 10.38 -9.25 -11.27
CA ASP A 52 10.53 -10.36 -10.34
C ASP A 52 9.71 -11.59 -10.79
N TYR A 53 8.47 -11.38 -11.24
CA TYR A 53 7.63 -12.45 -11.77
C TYR A 53 8.28 -13.14 -12.97
N SER A 54 8.77 -12.37 -13.95
CA SER A 54 9.51 -12.93 -15.09
C SER A 54 10.78 -13.65 -14.66
N ALA A 55 11.58 -13.07 -13.77
CA ALA A 55 12.82 -13.69 -13.30
C ALA A 55 12.60 -15.04 -12.57
N ILE A 56 11.42 -15.22 -11.94
CA ILE A 56 11.06 -16.46 -11.25
C ILE A 56 10.46 -17.48 -12.23
N LEU A 57 9.53 -17.05 -13.09
CA LEU A 57 8.73 -17.94 -13.93
C LEU A 57 9.42 -18.29 -15.28
N ASP A 58 10.22 -17.40 -15.85
CA ASP A 58 10.86 -17.59 -17.17
C ASP A 58 12.13 -18.46 -17.11
N LYS A 59 12.32 -19.26 -16.05
CA LYS A 59 13.44 -20.21 -15.90
C LYS A 59 13.21 -21.55 -16.62
N THR A 60 12.43 -21.56 -17.70
CA THR A 60 12.28 -22.74 -18.58
C THR A 60 13.29 -22.65 -19.72
#